data_AF-M7N736-F1
#
_entry.id   AF-M7N736-F1
#
_cell.length_a   1.000
_cell.length_b   1.000
_cell.length_c   1.000
_cell.angle_alpha   90.00
_cell.angle_beta   90.00
_cell.angle_gamma   90.00
#
_symmetry.space_group_name_H-M   'P 1'
#
loop_
_entity.id
_entity.type
_entity.pdbx_description
1 polymer ?
#
loop_
_entity_poly.entity_id
_entity_poly.type
_entity_poly.pdbx_seq_one_letter_code
_entity_poly.pdbx_strand_id
1 'polypeptide(L)'
;MSFLRNYSFSSAYFSAHALAACLLVACSLLPASVFAQNQDGQSLLWKITGPNLQQPSYLYGTIHAICAEDMALSASMQQALEQSRQLVLEVNITDPAELLQFQQGMQVPASQPLSSYYSAGEYQHVERFSGIPST
;
A
#
# COMPACT_ATOMS: atom_id res chain seq x y z
N MET A 1 60.50 -13.31 53.71
CA MET A 1 59.44 -12.29 53.71
C MET A 1 58.67 -12.40 52.40
N SER A 2 57.34 -12.44 52.52
CA SER A 2 56.31 -12.04 51.55
C SER A 2 56.15 -12.74 50.20
N PHE A 3 55.00 -13.43 50.11
CA PHE A 3 53.99 -13.40 49.03
C PHE A 3 54.32 -14.06 47.68
N LEU A 4 54.14 -15.39 47.61
CA LEU A 4 53.60 -16.01 46.41
C LEU A 4 52.07 -16.00 46.52
N ARG A 5 51.43 -15.08 45.80
CA ARG A 5 49.98 -14.96 45.71
C ARG A 5 49.50 -15.98 44.68
N ASN A 6 48.97 -17.11 45.15
CA ASN A 6 48.32 -18.10 44.30
C ASN A 6 47.09 -17.47 43.63
N TYR A 7 47.18 -17.24 42.32
CA TYR A 7 45.99 -16.95 41.52
C TYR A 7 45.27 -18.26 41.25
N SER A 8 44.24 -18.55 42.05
CA SER A 8 43.28 -19.61 41.71
C SER A 8 42.44 -19.10 40.55
N PHE A 9 42.73 -19.60 39.35
CA PHE A 9 41.92 -19.33 38.17
C PHE A 9 40.63 -20.17 38.30
N SER A 10 39.58 -19.58 38.87
CA SER A 10 38.31 -20.28 39.01
C SER A 10 37.66 -20.42 37.63
N SER A 11 37.52 -21.68 37.19
CA SER A 11 36.87 -22.10 35.94
C SER A 11 35.53 -21.41 35.68
N ALA A 12 34.83 -21.02 36.75
CA ALA A 12 33.56 -20.30 36.71
C ALA A 12 33.63 -18.90 36.07
N TYR A 13 34.77 -18.21 36.15
CA TYR A 13 34.91 -16.88 35.52
C TYR A 13 35.11 -17.01 34.01
N PHE A 14 35.83 -18.04 33.56
CA PHE A 14 36.10 -18.28 32.15
C PHE A 14 34.82 -18.69 31.40
N SER A 15 33.97 -19.51 32.03
CA SER A 15 32.68 -19.91 31.48
C SER A 15 31.66 -18.76 31.41
N ALA A 16 31.62 -17.88 32.41
CA ALA A 16 30.73 -16.70 32.40
C ALA A 16 31.09 -15.70 31.29
N HIS A 17 32.38 -15.47 31.03
CA HIS A 17 32.84 -14.57 29.97
C HIS A 17 32.64 -15.18 28.58
N ALA A 18 32.84 -16.50 28.45
CA ALA A 18 32.55 -17.22 27.21
C ALA A 18 31.05 -17.19 26.85
N LEU A 19 30.17 -17.31 27.84
CA LEU A 19 28.72 -17.19 27.66
C LEU A 19 28.30 -15.76 27.29
N ALA A 20 28.82 -14.75 27.98
CA ALA A 20 28.53 -13.35 27.67
C ALA A 20 29.03 -12.95 26.27
N ALA A 21 30.22 -13.42 25.87
CA ALA A 21 30.76 -13.22 24.53
C ALA A 21 29.92 -13.93 23.45
N CYS A 22 29.47 -15.16 23.70
CA CYS A 22 28.56 -15.87 22.80
C CYS A 22 27.21 -15.14 22.66
N LEU A 23 26.66 -14.59 23.74
CA LEU A 23 25.41 -13.86 23.71
C LEU A 23 25.52 -12.53 22.94
N LEU A 24 26.63 -11.81 23.09
CA LEU A 24 26.90 -10.58 22.35
C LEU A 24 27.13 -10.82 20.86
N VAL A 25 27.83 -11.91 20.49
CA VAL A 25 28.02 -12.33 19.09
C VAL A 25 26.71 -12.82 18.46
N ALA A 26 25.88 -13.54 19.22
CA ALA A 26 24.56 -13.96 18.76
C ALA A 26 23.62 -12.76 18.53
N CYS A 27 23.73 -11.71 19.36
CA CYS A 27 22.89 -10.52 19.25
C CYS A 27 23.31 -9.58 18.10
N SER A 28 24.61 -9.53 17.77
CA SER A 28 25.12 -8.73 16.63
C SER A 28 24.88 -9.37 15.25
N LEU A 29 24.52 -10.65 15.21
CA LEU A 29 24.10 -11.37 13.99
C LEU A 29 22.59 -11.23 13.68
N LEU A 30 21.83 -10.47 14.49
CA LEU A 30 20.39 -10.27 14.34
C LEU A 30 19.89 -9.06 13.49
N PRO A 31 20.67 -8.33 12.67
CA PRO A 31 20.07 -7.36 11.75
C PRO A 31 20.06 -7.90 10.31
N ALA A 32 19.17 -8.84 9.99
CA ALA A 32 18.91 -9.22 8.60
C ALA A 32 17.44 -9.58 8.29
N SER A 33 16.50 -9.13 9.12
CA SER A 33 15.07 -9.25 8.84
C SER A 33 14.40 -7.88 8.74
N VAL A 34 15.02 -6.96 8.01
CA VAL A 34 14.33 -5.79 7.46
C VAL A 34 13.75 -6.19 6.11
N PHE A 35 12.70 -7.02 6.14
CA PHE A 35 11.81 -7.20 5.00
C PHE A 35 10.79 -6.05 5.02
N ALA A 36 11.20 -4.84 4.65
CA ALA A 36 10.31 -3.67 4.72
C ALA A 36 10.04 -3.01 3.37
N GLN A 37 10.49 -3.58 2.24
CA GLN A 37 10.12 -3.07 0.92
C GLN A 37 9.74 -4.23 0.01
N ASN A 38 8.52 -4.74 0.22
CA ASN A 38 7.87 -5.59 -0.76
C ASN A 38 7.57 -4.75 -2.01
N GLN A 39 8.03 -5.20 -3.18
CA GLN A 39 7.83 -4.56 -4.49
C GLN A 39 6.43 -4.85 -5.08
N ASP A 40 5.47 -5.34 -4.30
CA ASP A 40 4.06 -5.60 -4.69
C ASP A 40 3.23 -4.32 -5.01
N GLY A 41 3.86 -3.25 -5.47
CA GLY A 41 3.43 -1.88 -5.18
C GLY A 41 2.34 -1.24 -6.04
N GLN A 42 1.71 -1.94 -6.98
CA GLN A 42 0.64 -1.33 -7.79
C GLN A 42 -0.51 -2.31 -8.04
N SER A 43 -1.38 -2.44 -7.04
CA SER A 43 -2.69 -3.09 -7.19
C SER A 43 -3.79 -2.08 -6.86
N LEU A 44 -4.85 -2.07 -7.67
CA LEU A 44 -6.10 -1.38 -7.33
C LEU A 44 -6.98 -2.23 -6.40
N LEU A 45 -6.75 -3.54 -6.31
CA LEU A 45 -7.53 -4.45 -5.47
C LEU A 45 -6.83 -4.73 -4.14
N TRP A 46 -7.53 -4.47 -3.05
CA TRP A 46 -7.06 -4.65 -1.68
C TRP A 46 -8.01 -5.59 -0.91
N LYS A 47 -7.44 -6.55 -0.20
CA LYS A 47 -8.18 -7.43 0.71
C LYS A 47 -8.06 -6.90 2.14
N ILE A 48 -9.20 -6.69 2.78
CA ILE A 48 -9.32 -6.20 4.15
C ILE A 48 -9.74 -7.38 5.04
N THR A 49 -8.95 -7.64 6.08
CA THR A 49 -9.18 -8.67 7.09
C THR A 49 -8.90 -8.12 8.48
N GLY A 50 -9.52 -8.67 9.52
CA GLY A 50 -9.27 -8.23 10.89
C GLY A 50 -9.92 -9.13 11.93
N PRO A 51 -9.51 -9.04 13.20
CA PRO A 51 -9.96 -9.94 14.28
C PRO A 51 -11.47 -9.89 14.54
N ASN A 52 -12.13 -8.78 14.18
CA ASN A 52 -13.57 -8.58 14.37
C ASN A 52 -14.39 -8.76 13.08
N LEU A 53 -13.76 -9.19 11.98
CA LEU A 53 -14.44 -9.44 10.71
C LEU A 53 -14.73 -10.93 10.56
N GLN A 54 -16.02 -11.29 10.43
CA GLN A 54 -16.46 -12.68 10.20
C GLN A 54 -16.05 -13.22 8.81
N GLN A 55 -15.75 -12.32 7.88
CA GLN A 55 -15.29 -12.63 6.53
C GLN A 55 -14.48 -11.44 5.97
N PRO A 56 -13.58 -11.65 5.00
CA PRO A 56 -12.88 -10.54 4.35
C PRO A 56 -13.85 -9.60 3.62
N SER A 57 -13.43 -8.35 3.48
CA SER A 57 -13.99 -7.41 2.51
C SER A 57 -12.92 -7.00 1.50
N TYR A 58 -13.33 -6.43 0.38
CA TYR A 58 -12.44 -6.02 -0.69
C TYR A 58 -12.67 -4.55 -1.03
N LEU A 59 -11.59 -3.79 -1.20
CA LEU A 59 -11.62 -2.42 -1.68
C LEU A 59 -10.90 -2.40 -3.02
N TYR A 60 -11.64 -2.02 -4.06
CA TYR A 60 -11.05 -1.71 -5.35
C TYR A 60 -10.89 -0.19 -5.47
N GLY A 61 -9.81 0.28 -6.09
CA GLY A 61 -9.63 1.68 -6.45
C GLY A 61 -10.71 2.17 -7.42
N THR A 62 -10.60 3.41 -7.90
CA THR A 62 -11.63 3.96 -8.77
C THR A 62 -11.42 3.56 -10.23
N ILE A 63 -12.53 3.34 -10.93
CA ILE A 63 -12.62 3.34 -12.40
C ILE A 63 -13.66 4.40 -12.74
N HIS A 64 -13.22 5.56 -13.22
CA HIS A 64 -14.14 6.68 -13.52
C HIS A 64 -14.79 6.55 -14.90
N ALA A 65 -14.03 6.09 -15.90
CA ALA A 65 -14.52 5.79 -17.24
C ALA A 65 -13.59 4.76 -17.89
N ILE A 66 -14.16 3.72 -18.49
CA ILE A 66 -13.44 2.71 -19.25
C ILE A 66 -14.35 2.23 -20.39
N CYS A 67 -13.80 2.00 -21.57
CA CYS A 67 -14.54 1.35 -22.66
C CYS A 67 -14.84 -0.11 -22.25
N ALA A 68 -16.00 -0.63 -22.67
CA ALA A 68 -16.41 -1.98 -22.27
C ALA A 68 -15.41 -3.05 -22.75
N GLU A 69 -14.81 -2.83 -23.92
CA GLU A 69 -13.81 -3.71 -24.54
C GLU A 69 -12.48 -3.70 -23.79
N ASP A 70 -12.16 -2.59 -23.10
CA ASP A 70 -10.92 -2.41 -22.34
C ASP A 70 -11.08 -2.84 -20.87
N MET A 71 -12.31 -3.15 -20.43
CA MET A 71 -12.57 -3.59 -19.06
C MET A 71 -12.11 -5.03 -18.84
N ALA A 72 -10.86 -5.19 -18.40
CA ALA A 72 -10.28 -6.48 -18.05
C ALA A 72 -10.45 -6.80 -16.55
N LEU A 73 -11.41 -7.66 -16.22
CA LEU A 73 -11.54 -8.22 -14.86
C LEU A 73 -10.50 -9.32 -14.65
N SER A 74 -9.47 -9.05 -13.83
CA SER A 74 -8.49 -10.07 -13.47
C SER A 74 -9.14 -11.22 -12.69
N ALA A 75 -8.52 -12.41 -12.71
CA ALA A 75 -9.01 -13.56 -11.93
C ALA A 75 -9.17 -13.22 -10.43
N SER A 76 -8.26 -12.44 -9.86
CA SER A 76 -8.34 -11.98 -8.47
C SER A 76 -9.54 -11.06 -8.22
N MET A 77 -9.87 -10.18 -9.17
CA MET A 77 -11.05 -9.30 -9.06
C MET A 77 -12.35 -10.11 -9.19
N GLN A 78 -12.42 -11.06 -10.13
CA GLN A 78 -13.57 -11.96 -10.27
C GLN A 78 -13.80 -12.76 -8.98
N GLN A 79 -12.74 -13.33 -8.42
CA GLN A 79 -12.82 -14.05 -7.14
C GLN A 79 -13.27 -13.15 -5.99
N ALA A 80 -12.78 -11.91 -5.92
CA ALA A 80 -13.20 -10.94 -4.91
C ALA A 80 -14.71 -10.60 -5.03
N LEU A 81 -15.21 -10.44 -6.26
CA LEU A 81 -16.63 -10.22 -6.53
C LEU A 81 -17.47 -11.43 -6.11
N GLU A 82 -17.08 -12.65 -6.49
CA GLU A 82 -17.80 -13.89 -6.13
C GLU A 82 -17.85 -14.14 -4.63
N GLN A 83 -16.79 -13.78 -3.91
CA GLN A 83 -16.72 -13.92 -2.44
C GLN A 83 -17.46 -12.79 -1.70
N SER A 84 -17.84 -11.72 -2.40
CA SER A 84 -18.52 -10.58 -1.80
C SER A 84 -20.02 -10.81 -1.76
N ARG A 85 -20.63 -10.58 -0.59
CA ARG A 85 -22.09 -10.69 -0.44
C ARG A 85 -22.85 -9.48 -0.99
N GLN A 86 -22.19 -8.33 -1.03
CA GLN A 86 -22.76 -7.05 -1.45
C GLN A 86 -21.68 -6.23 -2.16
N LEU A 87 -22.10 -5.49 -3.18
CA LEU A 87 -21.28 -4.53 -3.89
C LEU A 87 -21.72 -3.13 -3.48
N VAL A 88 -20.77 -2.30 -3.08
CA VAL A 88 -20.97 -0.87 -2.78
C VAL A 88 -20.14 -0.09 -3.78
N LEU A 89 -20.77 0.88 -4.44
CA LEU A 89 -20.14 1.74 -5.43
C LEU A 89 -20.09 3.18 -4.89
N GLU A 90 -19.19 3.99 -5.44
CA GLU A 90 -19.07 5.42 -5.11
C GLU A 90 -20.34 6.20 -5.46
N VAL A 91 -21.02 5.79 -6.55
CA VAL A 91 -22.23 6.40 -7.07
C VAL A 91 -23.36 5.36 -7.09
N ASN A 92 -24.54 5.75 -6.65
CA ASN A 92 -25.74 4.94 -6.79
C ASN A 92 -26.29 5.01 -8.21
N ILE A 93 -25.76 4.17 -9.09
CA ILE A 93 -26.20 4.06 -10.49
C ILE A 93 -27.64 3.52 -10.65
N THR A 94 -28.28 3.09 -9.57
CA THR A 94 -29.67 2.62 -9.58
C THR A 94 -30.68 3.72 -9.24
N ASP A 95 -30.22 4.87 -8.73
CA ASP A 95 -31.05 6.05 -8.53
C ASP A 95 -30.98 6.94 -9.79
N PRO A 96 -32.10 7.11 -10.53
CA PRO A 96 -32.13 7.97 -11.71
C PRO A 96 -31.75 9.43 -11.44
N ALA A 97 -32.06 9.95 -10.25
CA ALA A 97 -31.75 11.33 -9.89
C ALA A 97 -30.24 11.54 -9.71
N GLU A 98 -29.57 10.59 -9.04
CA GLU A 98 -28.12 10.62 -8.84
C GLU A 98 -27.38 10.40 -10.17
N LEU A 99 -27.86 9.48 -11.01
CA LEU A 99 -27.31 9.27 -12.35
C LEU A 99 -27.41 10.53 -13.22
N LEU A 100 -28.53 11.26 -13.15
CA LEU A 100 -28.69 12.53 -13.88
C LEU A 100 -27.71 13.60 -13.38
N GLN A 101 -27.52 13.72 -12.08
CA GLN A 101 -26.54 14.65 -11.50
C GLN A 101 -25.11 14.32 -11.94
N PHE A 102 -24.76 13.03 -11.93
CA PHE A 102 -23.47 12.56 -12.42
C PHE A 102 -23.27 12.91 -13.91
N GLN A 103 -24.26 12.65 -14.77
CA GLN A 103 -24.22 13.01 -16.19
C GLN A 103 -24.09 14.52 -16.43
N GLN A 104 -24.71 15.35 -15.59
CA GLN A 104 -24.55 16.80 -15.67
C GLN A 104 -23.15 17.25 -15.25
N GLY A 105 -22.58 16.63 -14.21
CA GLY A 105 -21.22 16.93 -13.74
C GLY A 105 -20.11 16.55 -14.72
N MET A 106 -20.33 15.56 -15.59
CA MET A 106 -19.37 15.14 -16.62
C MET A 106 -19.35 16.06 -17.86
N GLN A 107 -20.30 16.97 -18.01
CA GLN A 107 -20.36 17.86 -19.18
C GLN A 107 -19.35 19.00 -19.03
N VAL A 108 -18.14 18.80 -19.55
CA VAL A 108 -17.19 19.90 -19.76
C VAL A 108 -17.65 20.70 -20.99
N PRO A 109 -17.86 22.03 -20.90
CA PRO A 109 -18.19 22.85 -22.06
C PRO A 109 -17.08 22.69 -23.12
N ALA A 110 -17.44 22.15 -24.28
CA ALA A 110 -16.49 21.81 -25.36
C ALA A 110 -15.66 23.00 -25.87
N SER A 111 -16.04 24.23 -25.52
CA SER A 111 -15.43 25.47 -26.01
C SER A 111 -14.27 25.99 -25.17
N GLN A 112 -13.93 25.38 -24.04
CA GLN A 112 -12.84 25.87 -23.17
C GLN A 112 -11.77 24.81 -22.94
N PRO A 113 -10.50 25.08 -23.27
CA PRO A 113 -9.41 24.14 -23.02
C PRO A 113 -9.22 23.95 -21.51
N LEU A 114 -8.75 22.77 -21.10
CA LEU A 114 -8.49 22.46 -19.69
C LEU A 114 -7.57 23.50 -19.02
N SER A 115 -6.62 24.06 -19.78
CA SER A 115 -5.72 25.13 -19.33
C SER A 115 -6.42 26.41 -18.89
N SER A 116 -7.65 26.67 -19.34
CA SER A 116 -8.40 27.87 -18.95
C SER A 116 -8.93 27.83 -17.50
N TYR A 117 -8.98 26.65 -16.88
CA TYR A 117 -9.45 26.46 -15.50
C TYR A 117 -8.35 26.61 -14.44
N TYR A 118 -7.09 26.78 -14.86
CA TYR A 118 -5.92 26.78 -13.98
C TYR A 118 -5.02 27.97 -14.26
N SER A 119 -4.29 28.44 -13.25
CA SER A 119 -3.13 29.31 -13.52
C SER A 119 -2.04 28.54 -14.27
N ALA A 120 -1.14 29.25 -14.95
CA ALA A 120 -0.04 28.62 -15.69
C ALA A 120 0.82 27.68 -14.82
N GLY A 121 1.04 28.04 -13.55
CA GLY A 121 1.81 27.21 -12.61
C GLY A 121 1.07 25.95 -12.15
N GLU A 122 -0.24 26.04 -11.96
CA GLU A 122 -1.09 24.88 -11.62
C GLU A 122 -1.25 23.93 -12.81
N TYR A 123 -1.42 24.47 -14.01
CA TYR A 123 -1.54 23.65 -15.22
C TYR A 123 -0.29 22.82 -15.50
N GLN A 124 0.90 23.39 -15.23
CA GLN A 124 2.17 22.67 -15.36
C GLN A 124 2.26 21.45 -14.41
N HIS A 125 1.56 21.46 -13.27
CA HIS A 125 1.44 20.28 -12.41
C HIS A 125 0.54 19.22 -13.06
N VAL A 126 -0.59 19.63 -13.62
CA VAL A 126 -1.54 18.72 -14.31
C VAL A 126 -0.87 18.02 -15.48
N GLU A 127 -0.11 18.74 -16.31
CA GLU A 127 0.63 18.16 -17.44
C GLU A 127 1.65 17.10 -17.00
N ARG A 128 2.40 17.40 -15.93
CA ARG A 128 3.39 16.48 -15.36
C ARG A 128 2.76 15.18 -14.88
N PHE A 129 1.56 15.24 -14.30
CA PHE A 129 0.88 14.05 -13.75
C PHE A 129 0.05 13.29 -14.79
N SER A 130 -0.57 13.99 -15.74
CA SER A 130 -1.46 13.37 -16.73
C SER A 130 -0.72 12.84 -17.96
N GLY A 131 0.48 13.36 -18.26
CA GLY A 131 1.21 13.02 -19.49
C GLY A 131 0.53 13.53 -20.77
N ILE A 132 -0.52 14.34 -20.65
CA ILE A 132 -1.22 14.97 -21.78
C ILE A 132 -0.54 16.32 -22.08
N PRO A 133 0.05 16.51 -23.28
CA PRO A 133 0.68 17.78 -23.65
C PRO A 133 -0.34 18.90 -23.89
N SER A 134 0.08 20.16 -23.71
CA SER A 134 -0.74 21.38 -23.72
C SER A 134 -1.41 21.75 -25.05
N THR A 135 -1.19 21.00 -26.12
CA THR A 135 -1.46 21.44 -27.50
C THR A 135 -2.92 21.30 -27.89
#